data_AF-A0ABD1IEM9-F1
#
_entry.id   AF-A0ABD1IEM9-F1
#
_cell.length_a   1.000
_cell.length_b   1.000
_cell.length_c   1.000
_cell.angle_alpha   90.00
_cell.angle_beta   90.00
_cell.angle_gamma   90.00
#
_symmetry.space_group_name_H-M   'P 1'
#
loop_
_entity.id
_entity.type
_entity.pdbx_description
1 polymer ?
#
loop_
_entity_poly.entity_id
_entity_poly.type
_entity_poly.pdbx_seq_one_letter_code
_entity_poly.pdbx_strand_id
1 'polypeptide(L)'
;MEDLTRPVDEENIKVTMEDFLNVVQEVVPAFGASTDDLERCRLIGIVECGTRHEHIYRRTILLAEQVKVSEGSPLVTCLLEGSSGSGKIAMAATVGIESNFSYVKIISAETMIGLSEPTKCAQIVKVFEDAYRSPLGIIILDDITSKGKVRT
;
A
#
# COMPACT_ATOMS: atom_id res chain seq x y z
N MET A 1 -13.81 -27.14 -25.52
CA MET A 1 -14.24 -25.77 -25.83
C MET A 1 -15.76 -25.78 -25.78
N GLU A 2 -16.32 -25.20 -24.73
CA GLU A 2 -17.77 -25.07 -24.58
C GLU A 2 -18.28 -23.97 -25.51
N ASP A 3 -19.39 -24.26 -26.18
CA ASP A 3 -20.01 -23.38 -27.16
C ASP A 3 -20.81 -22.30 -26.44
N LEU A 4 -20.29 -21.08 -26.47
CA LEU A 4 -20.79 -19.89 -25.77
C LEU A 4 -22.07 -19.28 -26.37
N THR A 5 -22.64 -19.90 -27.42
CA THR A 5 -23.85 -19.38 -28.11
C THR A 5 -25.15 -20.00 -27.61
N ARG A 6 -25.08 -20.95 -26.67
CA ARG A 6 -26.25 -21.64 -26.12
C ARG A 6 -27.04 -20.70 -25.19
N PRO A 7 -28.38 -20.71 -25.26
CA PRO A 7 -29.19 -19.95 -24.31
C PRO A 7 -28.89 -20.42 -22.89
N VAL A 8 -28.55 -19.47 -22.02
CA VAL A 8 -28.23 -19.76 -20.62
C VAL A 8 -29.52 -20.15 -19.90
N ASP A 9 -29.52 -21.32 -19.28
CA ASP A 9 -30.65 -21.82 -18.50
C ASP A 9 -30.63 -21.14 -17.11
N GLU A 10 -31.29 -19.99 -17.02
CA GLU A 10 -31.28 -19.10 -15.85
C GLU A 10 -31.76 -19.79 -14.56
N GLU A 11 -32.67 -20.77 -14.65
CA GLU A 11 -33.17 -21.52 -13.50
C GLU A 11 -32.15 -22.54 -12.94
N ASN A 12 -31.16 -22.93 -13.75
CA ASN A 12 -30.09 -23.87 -13.36
C ASN A 12 -28.78 -23.20 -12.97
N ILE A 13 -28.68 -21.86 -13.06
CA ILE A 13 -27.51 -21.13 -12.55
C ILE A 13 -27.50 -21.26 -11.03
N LYS A 14 -26.50 -21.97 -10.50
CA LYS A 14 -26.27 -22.10 -9.06
C LYS A 14 -24.93 -21.49 -8.72
N VAL A 15 -24.95 -20.50 -7.83
CA VAL A 15 -23.72 -19.96 -7.25
C VAL A 15 -23.16 -21.00 -6.29
N THR A 16 -21.93 -21.44 -6.54
CA THR A 16 -21.19 -22.40 -5.73
C THR A 16 -20.15 -21.67 -4.87
N MET A 17 -19.60 -22.37 -3.87
CA MET A 17 -18.47 -21.85 -3.09
C MET A 17 -17.25 -21.56 -3.97
N GLU A 18 -17.07 -22.32 -5.06
CA GLU A 18 -15.99 -22.12 -6.01
C GLU A 18 -16.11 -20.78 -6.74
N ASP A 19 -17.33 -20.35 -7.08
CA ASP A 19 -17.57 -19.02 -7.66
C ASP A 19 -17.15 -17.90 -6.72
N PHE A 20 -17.40 -18.02 -5.42
CA PHE A 20 -16.93 -17.03 -4.44
C PHE A 20 -15.41 -17.02 -4.30
N LEU A 21 -14.74 -18.18 -4.35
CA LEU A 21 -13.28 -18.26 -4.31
C LEU A 21 -12.63 -17.66 -5.56
N ASN A 22 -13.25 -17.86 -6.73
CA ASN A 22 -12.80 -17.27 -7.99
C ASN A 22 -13.00 -15.74 -7.99
N VAL A 23 -14.15 -15.25 -7.52
CA VAL A 23 -14.43 -13.80 -7.42
C VAL A 23 -13.42 -13.07 -6.53
N VAL A 24 -12.93 -13.70 -5.45
CA VAL A 24 -11.89 -13.11 -4.60
C VAL A 24 -10.57 -12.88 -5.35
N GLN A 25 -10.27 -13.69 -6.36
CA GLN A 25 -9.07 -13.52 -7.20
C GLN A 25 -9.30 -12.54 -8.35
N GLU A 26 -10.52 -12.48 -8.90
CA GLU A 26 -10.84 -11.66 -10.07
C GLU A 26 -11.16 -10.20 -9.71
N VAL A 27 -11.73 -9.95 -8.53
CA VAL A 27 -12.17 -8.62 -8.11
C VAL A 27 -11.12 -7.96 -7.24
N VAL A 28 -10.37 -7.02 -7.83
CA VAL A 28 -9.55 -6.09 -7.07
C VAL A 28 -10.46 -5.06 -6.42
N PRO A 29 -10.49 -4.94 -5.08
CA PRO A 29 -11.32 -3.94 -4.43
C PRO A 29 -10.91 -2.53 -4.90
N ALA A 30 -11.89 -1.73 -5.31
CA ALA A 30 -11.66 -0.34 -5.72
C ALA A 30 -11.16 0.56 -4.56
N PHE A 31 -11.33 0.10 -3.32
CA PHE A 31 -10.96 0.76 -2.08
C PHE A 31 -10.18 -0.22 -1.20
N GLY A 32 -8.95 0.15 -0.81
CA GLY A 32 -8.10 -0.69 0.03
C GLY A 32 -6.75 -1.01 -0.63
N ALA A 33 -5.88 -1.66 0.13
CA ALA A 33 -4.48 -1.89 -0.25
C ALA A 33 -4.39 -2.66 -1.57
N SER A 34 -4.14 -1.95 -2.68
CA SER A 34 -3.44 -2.54 -3.82
C SER A 34 -2.06 -2.92 -3.30
N THR A 35 -1.94 -4.16 -2.83
CA THR A 35 -0.68 -4.69 -2.33
C THR A 35 0.34 -4.74 -3.45
N ASP A 36 -0.06 -4.78 -4.72
CA ASP A 36 0.84 -4.83 -5.86
C ASP A 36 1.89 -3.72 -5.86
N ASP A 37 1.48 -2.47 -5.58
CA ASP A 37 2.41 -1.34 -5.51
C ASP A 37 3.41 -1.52 -4.35
N LEU A 38 2.95 -2.06 -3.24
CA LEU A 38 3.74 -2.31 -2.04
C LEU A 38 4.66 -3.53 -2.20
N GLU A 39 4.20 -4.61 -2.85
CA GLU A 39 4.97 -5.81 -3.16
C GLU A 39 6.09 -5.49 -4.15
N ARG A 40 5.85 -4.60 -5.12
CA ARG A 40 6.90 -4.06 -6.00
C ARG A 40 8.00 -3.31 -5.24
N CYS A 41 7.68 -2.73 -4.08
CA CYS A 41 8.69 -2.10 -3.23
C CYS A 41 9.57 -3.12 -2.48
N ARG A 42 9.19 -4.40 -2.47
CA ARG A 42 9.87 -5.49 -1.76
C ARG A 42 9.96 -6.78 -2.59
N LEU A 43 10.40 -6.66 -3.85
CA LEU A 43 10.49 -7.80 -4.80
C LEU A 43 11.25 -9.04 -4.28
N ILE A 44 12.22 -8.85 -3.38
CA ILE A 44 13.03 -9.93 -2.79
C ILE A 44 12.60 -10.21 -1.34
N GLY A 45 11.47 -9.64 -0.91
CA GLY A 45 11.03 -9.62 0.48
C GLY A 45 11.91 -8.73 1.35
N ILE A 46 11.77 -8.92 2.67
CA ILE A 46 12.62 -8.30 3.68
C ILE A 46 13.48 -9.40 4.33
N VAL A 47 14.78 -9.16 4.43
CA VAL A 47 15.72 -10.08 5.08
C VAL A 47 16.14 -9.47 6.41
N GLU A 48 16.25 -10.29 7.45
CA GLU A 48 16.70 -9.84 8.76
C GLU A 48 18.21 -9.52 8.71
N CYS A 49 18.53 -8.25 8.50
CA CYS A 49 19.90 -7.75 8.35
C CYS A 49 20.59 -7.45 9.70
N GLY A 50 20.14 -8.08 10.80
CA GLY A 50 20.68 -7.92 12.15
C GLY A 50 19.87 -7.00 13.07
N THR A 51 20.37 -6.80 14.29
CA THR A 51 19.63 -6.19 15.40
C THR A 51 19.09 -4.80 15.09
N ARG A 52 19.87 -3.95 14.39
CA ARG A 52 19.41 -2.61 14.02
C ARG A 52 18.18 -2.63 13.10
N HIS A 53 18.14 -3.57 12.16
CA HIS A 53 17.00 -3.74 11.26
C HIS A 53 15.75 -4.17 12.05
N GLU A 54 15.89 -5.17 12.91
CA GLU A 54 14.82 -5.65 13.80
C GLU A 54 14.29 -4.53 14.72
N HIS A 55 15.19 -3.72 15.31
CA HIS A 55 14.80 -2.59 16.14
C HIS A 55 14.01 -1.52 15.38
N ILE A 56 14.41 -1.21 14.14
CA ILE A 56 13.69 -0.25 13.30
C ILE A 56 12.30 -0.80 12.97
N TYR A 57 12.24 -2.03 12.47
CA TYR A 57 10.99 -2.72 12.15
C TYR A 57 10.03 -2.72 13.34
N ARG A 58 10.49 -3.16 14.52
CA ARG A 58 9.68 -3.19 15.76
C ARG A 58 9.18 -1.80 16.14
N ARG A 59 10.00 -0.76 16.01
CA ARG A 59 9.55 0.60 16.32
C ARG A 59 8.48 1.08 15.33
N THR A 60 8.67 0.83 14.04
CA THR A 60 7.70 1.26 13.02
C THR A 60 6.37 0.53 13.12
N ILE A 61 6.36 -0.79 13.38
CA ILE A 61 5.10 -1.52 13.54
C ILE A 61 4.37 -1.09 14.82
N LEU A 62 5.09 -0.82 15.91
CA LEU A 62 4.50 -0.27 17.14
C LEU A 62 3.84 1.09 16.92
N LEU A 63 4.42 1.96 16.07
CA LEU A 63 3.80 3.24 15.70
C LEU A 63 2.48 3.03 14.95
N ALA A 64 2.40 2.02 14.08
CA ALA A 64 1.13 1.65 13.43
C ALA A 64 0.13 1.09 14.45
N GLU A 65 0.56 0.22 15.36
CA GLU A 65 -0.31 -0.34 16.42
C GLU A 65 -0.87 0.74 17.35
N GLN A 66 -0.11 1.78 17.67
CA GLN A 66 -0.57 2.91 18.48
C GLN A 66 -1.80 3.61 17.88
N VAL A 67 -1.87 3.72 16.54
CA VAL A 67 -3.03 4.30 15.84
C VAL A 67 -4.29 3.44 16.06
N LYS A 68 -4.14 2.12 16.25
CA LYS A 68 -5.29 1.23 16.51
C LYS A 68 -5.91 1.41 17.89
N VAL A 69 -5.10 1.78 18.89
CA VAL A 69 -5.48 1.74 20.32
C VAL A 69 -5.74 3.13 20.90
N SER A 70 -5.18 4.18 20.28
CA SER A 70 -5.23 5.53 20.83
C SER A 70 -6.50 6.29 20.42
N GLU A 71 -7.34 6.64 21.40
CA GLU A 71 -8.44 7.58 21.20
C GLU A 71 -7.97 9.04 21.11
N GLY A 72 -6.76 9.35 21.61
CA GLY A 72 -6.25 10.73 21.72
C GLY A 72 -5.25 11.15 20.63
N SER A 73 -4.68 10.22 19.88
CA SER A 73 -3.70 10.48 18.81
C SER A 73 -4.05 9.71 17.54
N PRO A 74 -5.08 10.14 16.78
CA PRO A 74 -5.55 9.45 15.59
C PRO A 74 -4.57 9.53 14.40
N LEU A 75 -3.47 10.28 14.53
CA LEU A 75 -2.46 10.46 13.50
C LEU A 75 -1.06 10.31 14.07
N VAL A 76 -0.27 9.44 13.45
CA VAL A 76 1.15 9.24 13.77
C VAL A 76 1.97 9.41 12.48
N THR A 77 3.01 10.23 12.55
CA THR A 77 3.94 10.46 11.43
C THR A 77 5.32 9.97 11.81
N CYS A 78 5.96 9.21 10.91
CA CYS A 78 7.30 8.68 11.08
C CYS A 78 8.15 9.00 9.85
N LEU A 79 9.42 9.34 10.05
CA LEU A 79 10.41 9.48 8.98
C LEU A 79 11.43 8.34 9.07
N LEU A 80 11.52 7.55 8.01
CA LEU A 80 12.60 6.58 7.82
C LEU A 80 13.78 7.26 7.10
N GLU A 81 14.87 7.49 7.83
CA GLU A 81 16.10 8.07 7.28
C GLU A 81 17.23 7.04 7.20
N GLY A 82 18.06 7.16 6.17
CA GLY A 82 19.22 6.29 5.94
C GLY A 82 19.87 6.55 4.58
N SER A 83 21.05 5.97 4.37
CA SER A 83 21.78 6.06 3.10
C SER A 83 20.95 5.59 1.90
N SER A 84 21.33 6.01 0.70
CA SER A 84 20.72 5.45 -0.52
C SER A 84 20.88 3.92 -0.55
N GLY A 85 19.85 3.20 -1.02
CA GLY A 85 19.85 1.74 -1.08
C GLY A 85 19.68 1.01 0.26
N SER A 86 19.47 1.71 1.38
CA SER A 86 19.33 1.06 2.70
C SER A 86 17.99 0.35 2.95
N GLY A 87 17.13 0.20 1.94
CA GLY A 87 15.84 -0.51 2.06
C GLY A 87 14.73 0.28 2.79
N LYS A 88 14.81 1.61 2.86
CA LYS A 88 13.78 2.45 3.54
C LYS A 88 12.37 2.16 3.03
N ILE A 89 12.21 2.12 1.71
CA ILE A 89 10.91 1.91 1.09
C ILE A 89 10.41 0.47 1.28
N ALA A 90 11.32 -0.51 1.20
CA ALA A 90 11.01 -1.91 1.47
C ALA A 90 10.54 -2.11 2.93
N MET A 91 11.17 -1.43 3.89
CA MET A 91 10.75 -1.41 5.30
C MET A 91 9.35 -0.79 5.45
N ALA A 92 9.11 0.39 4.86
CA ALA A 92 7.81 1.05 4.93
C ALA A 92 6.69 0.20 4.31
N ALA A 93 6.93 -0.38 3.14
CA ALA A 93 5.98 -1.27 2.47
C ALA A 93 5.70 -2.53 3.29
N THR A 94 6.73 -3.09 3.94
CA THR A 94 6.58 -4.24 4.83
C THR A 94 5.70 -3.91 6.02
N VAL A 95 5.96 -2.80 6.71
CA VAL A 95 5.11 -2.33 7.81
C VAL A 95 3.69 -2.05 7.32
N GLY A 96 3.53 -1.44 6.14
CA GLY A 96 2.24 -1.20 5.52
C GLY A 96 1.44 -2.49 5.37
N ILE A 97 2.02 -3.53 4.76
CA ILE A 97 1.33 -4.81 4.53
C ILE A 97 1.06 -5.56 5.84
N GLU A 98 2.06 -5.65 6.73
CA GLU A 98 1.93 -6.42 7.97
C GLU A 98 1.06 -5.73 9.03
N SER A 99 0.80 -4.42 8.89
CA SER A 99 -0.13 -3.70 9.76
C SER A 99 -1.56 -4.24 9.71
N ASN A 100 -1.95 -4.89 8.60
CA ASN A 100 -3.32 -5.32 8.30
C ASN A 100 -4.34 -4.16 8.35
N PHE A 101 -3.92 -2.95 7.95
CA PHE A 101 -4.82 -1.81 7.84
C PHE A 101 -5.67 -1.95 6.58
N SER A 102 -6.93 -1.49 6.65
CA SER A 102 -7.86 -1.53 5.51
C SER A 102 -7.44 -0.61 4.36
N TYR A 103 -6.61 0.40 4.62
CA TYR A 103 -6.08 1.28 3.59
C TYR A 103 -4.56 1.43 3.74
N VAL A 104 -3.82 1.06 2.69
CA VAL A 104 -2.37 1.29 2.60
C VAL A 104 -2.06 1.78 1.20
N LYS A 105 -1.49 2.98 1.07
CA LYS A 105 -1.15 3.55 -0.23
C LYS A 105 0.22 4.18 -0.23
N ILE A 106 0.96 3.94 -1.31
CA ILE A 106 2.23 4.61 -1.59
C ILE A 106 2.01 5.75 -2.59
N ILE A 107 2.64 6.87 -2.30
CA ILE A 107 2.80 8.01 -3.20
C ILE A 107 4.30 8.12 -3.48
N SER A 108 4.72 7.80 -4.70
CA SER A 108 6.14 7.89 -5.10
C SER A 108 6.36 9.02 -6.10
N ALA A 109 7.47 9.73 -5.94
CA ALA A 109 7.91 10.75 -6.89
C ALA A 109 8.00 10.21 -8.33
N GLU A 110 8.32 8.93 -8.51
CA GLU A 110 8.42 8.27 -9.82
C GLU A 110 7.09 8.30 -10.58
N THR A 111 5.98 8.02 -9.89
CA THR A 111 4.62 8.05 -10.47
C THR A 111 4.13 9.47 -10.81
N MET A 112 4.85 10.50 -10.35
CA MET A 112 4.50 11.90 -10.55
C MET A 112 5.35 12.59 -11.61
N ILE A 113 6.31 11.88 -12.23
CA ILE A 113 7.17 12.45 -13.27
C ILE A 113 6.31 12.85 -14.47
N GLY A 114 6.52 14.07 -14.99
CA GLY A 114 5.80 14.59 -16.16
C GLY A 114 4.39 15.13 -15.87
N LEU A 115 3.88 14.99 -14.64
CA LEU A 115 2.60 15.59 -14.24
C LEU A 115 2.78 17.09 -13.93
N SER A 116 1.73 17.87 -14.23
CA SER A 116 1.65 19.27 -13.79
C SER A 116 1.48 19.36 -12.27
N GLU A 117 1.93 20.47 -11.67
CA GLU A 117 1.80 20.68 -10.22
C GLU A 117 0.36 20.56 -9.72
N PRO A 118 -0.68 21.10 -10.39
CA PRO A 118 -2.06 20.92 -9.98
C PRO A 118 -2.49 19.44 -9.95
N THR A 119 -2.03 18.65 -10.92
CA THR A 119 -2.34 17.21 -10.98
C THR A 119 -1.66 16.44 -9.86
N LYS A 120 -0.40 16.77 -9.52
CA LYS A 120 0.30 16.19 -8.36
C LYS A 120 -0.45 16.47 -7.07
N CYS A 121 -0.83 17.74 -6.85
CA CYS A 121 -1.61 18.13 -5.69
C CYS A 121 -2.95 17.39 -5.62
N ALA A 122 -3.68 17.32 -6.73
CA ALA A 122 -4.97 16.62 -6.79
C ALA A 122 -4.83 15.12 -6.47
N GLN A 123 -3.77 14.46 -6.94
CA GLN A 123 -3.50 13.06 -6.61
C GLN A 123 -3.19 12.86 -5.13
N ILE A 124 -2.35 13.72 -4.54
CA ILE A 124 -2.04 13.65 -3.11
C ILE A 124 -3.31 13.85 -2.29
N VAL A 125 -4.09 14.91 -2.58
CA VAL A 125 -5.35 15.20 -1.90
C VAL A 125 -6.29 14.00 -1.96
N LYS A 126 -6.46 13.40 -3.14
CA LYS A 126 -7.30 12.21 -3.31
C LYS A 126 -6.87 11.05 -2.42
N VAL A 127 -5.57 10.76 -2.32
CA VAL A 127 -5.06 9.68 -1.46
C VAL A 127 -5.38 9.94 0.01
N PHE A 128 -5.23 11.18 0.47
CA PHE A 128 -5.61 11.56 1.85
C PHE A 128 -7.12 11.48 2.08
N GLU A 129 -7.94 11.98 1.15
CA GLU A 129 -9.41 11.89 1.22
C GLU A 129 -9.88 10.43 1.27
N ASP A 130 -9.29 9.56 0.46
CA ASP A 130 -9.61 8.14 0.46
C ASP A 130 -9.20 7.47 1.78
N ALA A 131 -8.03 7.84 2.33
CA ALA A 131 -7.58 7.34 3.63
C ALA A 131 -8.52 7.74 4.77
N TYR A 132 -9.09 8.96 4.75
CA TYR A 132 -10.05 9.43 5.75
C TYR A 132 -11.39 8.67 5.74
N ARG A 133 -11.72 7.98 4.65
CA ARG A 133 -12.90 7.11 4.58
C ARG A 133 -12.65 5.71 5.17
N SER A 134 -11.39 5.38 5.44
CA SER A 134 -10.99 4.12 6.04
C SER A 134 -10.88 4.27 7.57
N PRO A 135 -11.34 3.28 8.38
CA PRO A 135 -11.14 3.30 9.82
C PRO A 135 -9.67 3.38 10.24
N LEU A 136 -8.80 2.70 9.49
CA LEU A 136 -7.36 2.69 9.69
C LEU A 136 -6.67 2.82 8.34
N GLY A 137 -5.68 3.73 8.25
CA GLY A 137 -4.96 4.02 7.02
C GLY A 137 -3.47 4.28 7.23
N ILE A 138 -2.63 3.80 6.31
CA ILE A 138 -1.22 4.18 6.20
C ILE A 138 -0.99 4.81 4.82
N ILE A 139 -0.37 5.99 4.82
CA ILE A 139 0.09 6.65 3.59
C ILE A 139 1.62 6.66 3.65
N ILE A 140 2.26 6.05 2.65
CA ILE A 140 3.70 6.03 2.49
C ILE A 140 4.07 7.11 1.47
N LEU A 141 4.83 8.11 1.90
CA LEU A 141 5.40 9.13 1.02
C LEU A 141 6.83 8.73 0.68
N ASP A 142 7.06 8.31 -0.56
CA ASP A 142 8.38 7.88 -1.04
C ASP A 142 9.12 9.02 -1.74
N ASP A 143 10.44 9.06 -1.53
CA ASP A 143 11.38 10.05 -2.05
C ASP A 143 10.98 11.53 -1.79
N ILE A 144 10.66 11.87 -0.54
CA ILE A 144 10.33 13.25 -0.13
C ILE A 144 11.51 14.22 -0.29
N THR A 145 12.74 13.72 -0.37
CA THR A 145 13.94 14.51 -0.60
C THR A 145 14.47 14.22 -2.00
N SER A 146 13.85 14.87 -2.99
CA SER A 146 14.55 15.21 -4.23
C SER A 146 15.72 16.12 -3.87
N LYS A 147 16.81 15.55 -3.34
CA LYS A 147 18.12 16.17 -3.49
C LYS A 147 18.35 16.10 -4.98
N GLY A 148 18.09 17.21 -5.67
CA GLY A 148 18.46 17.42 -7.05
C GLY A 148 19.81 16.78 -7.23
N LYS A 149 19.85 15.72 -8.04
CA LYS A 149 21.06 14.99 -8.34
C LYS A 149 21.92 15.97 -9.12
N VAL A 150 22.69 16.80 -8.40
CA VAL A 150 23.78 17.56 -8.98
C VAL A 150 24.73 16.49 -9.47
N ARG A 151 24.59 16.16 -10.75
CA ARG A 151 25.60 15.43 -11.51
C ARG A 151 26.85 16.30 -11.46
N THR A 152 27.70 16.06 -10.48
CA THR A 152 29.14 16.35 -10.59
C THR A 152 29.78 15.29 -11.46
#